data_AF-A0A015L3R8-F1
#
_entry.id   AF-A0A015L3R8-F1
#
_cell.length_a   1.000
_cell.length_b   1.000
_cell.length_c   1.000
_cell.angle_alpha   90.00
_cell.angle_beta   90.00
_cell.angle_gamma   90.00
#
_symmetry.space_group_name_H-M   'P 1'
#
loop_
_entity.id
_entity.type
_entity.pdbx_description
1 polymer ?
#
loop_
_entity_poly.entity_id
_entity_poly.type
_entity_poly.pdbx_seq_one_letter_code
_entity_poly.pdbx_strand_id
1 'polypeptide(L)'
;MATIQDVMHTISPGLAQLSFYDGQEPPDSYYQKLRAVNEMAHPLAFAGFNAAMRCNVMKNKMSGRFIPVPVNNPYNGNAPINTEPEFLNWLQGKYRDVMIGTN
;
A
#
# COMPACT_ATOMS: atom_id res chain seq x y z
N MET A 1 2.37 14.77 -22.53
CA MET A 1 1.61 13.69 -21.89
C MET A 1 2.45 13.17 -20.74
N ALA A 2 1.91 13.08 -19.53
CA ALA A 2 2.65 12.50 -18.42
C ALA A 2 2.93 11.01 -18.68
N THR A 3 4.06 10.54 -18.18
CA THR A 3 4.54 9.18 -18.29
C THR A 3 4.63 8.53 -16.92
N ILE A 4 4.94 7.23 -16.89
CA ILE A 4 5.23 6.56 -15.63
C ILE A 4 6.46 7.14 -14.92
N GLN A 5 7.44 7.67 -15.67
CA GLN A 5 8.63 8.29 -15.08
C GLN A 5 8.26 9.56 -14.30
N ASP A 6 7.34 10.37 -14.83
CA ASP A 6 6.84 11.57 -14.14
C ASP A 6 6.13 11.20 -12.83
N VAL A 7 5.28 10.17 -12.87
CA VAL A 7 4.61 9.64 -11.67
C VAL A 7 5.62 9.18 -10.64
N MET A 8 6.58 8.35 -11.04
CA MET A 8 7.60 7.84 -10.13
C MET A 8 8.44 8.97 -9.55
N HIS A 9 8.84 9.96 -10.36
CA HIS A 9 9.59 11.12 -9.89
C HIS A 9 8.78 11.95 -8.88
N THR A 10 7.47 12.08 -9.07
CA THR A 10 6.58 12.78 -8.13
C THR A 10 6.39 12.06 -6.80
N ILE A 11 6.19 10.74 -6.80
CA ILE A 11 5.87 9.99 -5.56
C ILE A 11 7.11 9.47 -4.82
N SER A 12 8.25 9.30 -5.50
CA SER A 12 9.47 8.72 -4.89
C SER A 12 9.95 9.47 -3.66
N PRO A 13 9.99 10.82 -3.61
CA PRO A 13 10.39 11.54 -2.41
C PRO A 13 9.45 11.25 -1.22
N GLY A 14 8.14 11.19 -1.47
CA GLY A 14 7.15 10.85 -0.44
C GLY A 14 7.33 9.43 0.08
N LEU A 15 7.57 8.45 -0.81
CA LEU A 15 7.85 7.06 -0.43
C LEU A 15 9.16 6.90 0.34
N ALA A 16 10.18 7.70 0.03
CA ALA A 16 11.48 7.68 0.69
C ALA A 16 11.42 8.23 2.13
N GLN A 17 10.53 9.21 2.37
CA GLN A 17 10.31 9.77 3.71
C GLN A 17 9.58 8.80 4.65
N LEU A 18 8.79 7.87 4.11
CA LEU A 18 8.11 6.86 4.91
C LEU A 18 9.08 5.71 5.25
N SER A 19 9.19 5.37 6.52
CA SER A 19 9.83 4.11 6.93
C SER A 19 9.08 2.90 6.37
N PHE A 20 9.77 1.79 6.13
CA PHE A 20 9.11 0.53 5.79
C PHE A 20 8.19 0.07 6.93
N TYR A 21 7.04 -0.49 6.59
CA TYR A 21 6.07 -0.96 7.56
C TYR A 21 6.39 -2.35 8.07
N ASP A 22 6.59 -2.48 9.38
CA ASP A 22 6.81 -3.74 10.08
C ASP A 22 5.81 -3.94 11.23
N GLY A 23 4.78 -3.10 11.32
CA GLY A 23 3.79 -3.10 12.40
C GLY A 23 4.03 -2.02 13.46
N GLN A 24 4.94 -1.07 13.21
CA GLN A 24 5.28 0.02 14.13
C GLN A 24 4.11 0.97 14.48
N GLU A 25 3.04 1.01 13.68
CA GLU A 25 1.87 1.86 13.90
C GLU A 25 0.57 1.19 13.40
N PRO A 26 -0.62 1.68 13.79
CA PRO A 26 -1.89 1.13 13.31
C PRO A 26 -2.02 1.18 11.78
N PRO A 27 -2.62 0.16 11.15
CA PRO A 27 -2.81 0.06 9.70
C PRO A 27 -3.41 1.30 9.05
N ASP A 28 -4.49 1.84 9.63
CA ASP A 28 -5.18 3.03 9.10
C ASP A 28 -4.27 4.26 9.05
N SER A 29 -3.49 4.49 10.11
CA SER A 29 -2.54 5.62 10.19
C SER A 29 -1.47 5.53 9.11
N TYR A 30 -0.87 4.35 8.93
CA TYR A 30 0.16 4.16 7.91
C TYR A 30 -0.43 4.22 6.50
N TYR A 31 -1.63 3.66 6.30
CA TYR A 31 -2.35 3.70 5.04
C TYR A 31 -2.65 5.13 4.57
N GLN A 32 -3.08 6.03 5.46
CA GLN A 32 -3.33 7.42 5.10
C GLN A 32 -2.07 8.11 4.56
N LYS A 33 -0.90 7.82 5.14
CA LYS A 33 0.39 8.35 4.66
C LYS A 33 0.71 7.85 3.26
N LEU A 34 0.55 6.56 3.01
CA LEU A 34 0.75 5.98 1.67
C LEU A 34 -0.24 6.54 0.64
N ARG A 35 -1.51 6.70 1.04
CA ARG A 35 -2.54 7.28 0.18
C ARG A 35 -2.21 8.71 -0.19
N ALA A 36 -1.75 9.52 0.77
CA ALA A 36 -1.30 10.88 0.50
C ALA A 36 -0.18 10.91 -0.54
N VAL A 37 0.76 9.97 -0.48
CA VAL A 37 1.83 9.83 -1.48
C VAL A 37 1.28 9.48 -2.87
N ASN A 38 0.32 8.54 -2.96
CA ASN A 38 -0.34 8.25 -4.24
C ASN A 38 -1.08 9.46 -4.81
N GLU A 39 -1.77 10.24 -3.97
CA GLU A 39 -2.50 11.44 -4.40
C GLU A 39 -1.57 12.55 -4.94
N MET A 40 -0.29 12.56 -4.60
CA MET A 40 0.68 13.51 -5.18
C MET A 40 0.77 13.38 -6.72
N ALA A 41 0.56 12.19 -7.28
CA ALA A 41 0.57 11.96 -8.72
C ALA A 41 -0.79 12.19 -9.39
N HIS A 42 -1.85 12.50 -8.63
CA HIS A 42 -3.19 12.76 -9.17
C HIS A 42 -3.21 13.84 -10.26
N PRO A 43 -2.51 14.99 -10.12
CA PRO A 43 -2.53 16.06 -11.13
C PRO A 43 -1.92 15.67 -12.48
N LEU A 44 -1.11 14.60 -12.53
CA LEU A 44 -0.49 14.12 -13.75
C LEU A 44 -1.49 13.45 -14.70
N ALA A 45 -2.66 13.06 -14.20
CA ALA A 45 -3.75 12.42 -14.96
C ALA A 45 -3.28 11.24 -15.83
N PHE A 46 -2.23 10.53 -15.41
CA PHE A 46 -1.68 9.40 -16.15
C PHE A 46 -2.55 8.15 -15.93
N ALA A 47 -3.22 7.69 -17.00
CA ALA A 47 -4.13 6.55 -16.93
C ALA A 47 -3.48 5.24 -16.45
N GLY A 48 -2.17 5.08 -16.67
CA GLY A 48 -1.43 3.90 -16.19
C GLY A 48 -1.23 3.89 -14.67
N PHE A 49 -1.39 5.02 -13.97
CA PHE A 49 -1.40 5.08 -12.50
C PHE A 49 -2.78 4.72 -11.93
N ASN A 50 -3.29 3.58 -12.39
CA ASN A 50 -4.59 3.05 -12.00
C ASN A 50 -4.59 2.45 -10.58
N ALA A 51 -5.73 1.92 -10.14
CA ALA A 51 -5.88 1.36 -8.79
C ALA A 51 -4.87 0.23 -8.48
N ALA A 52 -4.55 -0.62 -9.46
CA ALA A 52 -3.59 -1.71 -9.29
C ALA A 52 -2.16 -1.21 -9.11
N MET A 53 -1.76 -0.20 -9.89
CA MET A 53 -0.43 0.41 -9.75
C MET A 53 -0.29 1.13 -8.40
N ARG A 54 -1.30 1.89 -8.00
CA ARG A 54 -1.39 2.54 -6.68
C ARG A 54 -1.29 1.54 -5.53
N CYS A 55 -2.00 0.42 -5.66
CA CYS A 55 -1.93 -0.68 -4.69
C CYS A 55 -0.51 -1.30 -4.64
N ASN A 56 0.13 -1.55 -5.78
CA ASN A 56 1.48 -2.12 -5.82
C ASN A 56 2.53 -1.19 -5.18
N VAL A 57 2.40 0.13 -5.36
CA VAL A 57 3.24 1.11 -4.67
C VAL A 57 3.12 0.95 -3.14
N MET A 58 1.91 0.81 -2.62
CA MET A 58 1.67 0.59 -1.19
C MET A 58 2.30 -0.72 -0.69
N LYS A 59 2.15 -1.81 -1.44
CA LYS A 59 2.73 -3.13 -1.10
C LYS A 59 4.25 -3.10 -0.99
N ASN A 60 4.92 -2.34 -1.84
CA ASN A 60 6.38 -2.22 -1.86
C ASN A 60 6.96 -1.56 -0.59
N LYS A 61 6.11 -0.96 0.25
CA LYS A 61 6.52 -0.40 1.54
C LYS A 61 6.37 -1.36 2.72
N MET A 62 5.86 -2.57 2.50
CA MET A 62 5.76 -3.58 3.54
C MET A 62 7.12 -4.22 3.81
N SER A 63 7.36 -4.66 5.05
CA SER A 63 8.57 -5.35 5.49
C SER A 63 8.28 -6.31 6.65
N GLY A 64 9.30 -7.05 7.07
CA GLY A 64 9.23 -7.97 8.21
C GLY A 64 8.11 -9.02 8.06
N ARG A 65 7.20 -9.07 9.03
CA ARG A 65 6.08 -10.04 9.05
C ARG A 65 4.94 -9.70 8.10
N PHE A 66 5.00 -8.55 7.44
CA PHE A 66 4.02 -8.08 6.46
C PHE A 66 4.45 -8.38 5.02
N ILE A 67 5.59 -9.05 4.82
CA ILE A 67 5.99 -9.58 3.52
C ILE A 67 6.08 -11.12 3.53
N PRO A 68 5.82 -11.78 2.38
CA PRO A 68 5.26 -11.19 1.16
C PRO A 68 3.79 -10.78 1.35
N VAL A 69 3.37 -9.71 0.66
CA VAL A 69 1.93 -9.39 0.54
C VAL A 69 1.31 -10.43 -0.41
N PRO A 70 0.26 -11.17 0.00
CA PRO A 70 -0.36 -12.18 -0.84
C PRO A 70 -1.05 -11.54 -2.04
N VAL A 71 -1.30 -12.33 -3.09
CA VAL A 71 -2.06 -11.88 -4.27
C VAL A 71 -3.53 -11.68 -3.92
N ASN A 72 -4.08 -12.59 -3.11
CA ASN A 72 -5.47 -12.59 -2.68
C ASN A 72 -5.57 -12.34 -1.18
N ASN A 73 -6.64 -11.67 -0.76
CA ASN A 73 -6.89 -11.28 0.61
C ASN A 73 -7.54 -12.44 1.40
N PRO A 74 -6.82 -13.12 2.31
CA PRO A 74 -7.38 -14.18 3.12
C PRO A 74 -8.46 -13.69 4.11
N TYR A 75 -8.52 -12.39 4.39
CA TYR A 75 -9.47 -11.80 5.33
C TYR A 75 -10.77 -11.29 4.67
N ASN A 76 -10.87 -11.35 3.33
CA ASN A 76 -12.04 -10.87 2.59
C ASN A 76 -12.38 -11.77 1.40
N GLY A 77 -12.87 -12.99 1.68
CA GLY A 77 -13.39 -13.89 0.65
C GLY A 77 -12.38 -14.26 -0.46
N ASN A 78 -11.08 -14.16 -0.19
CA ASN A 78 -10.00 -14.38 -1.16
C ASN A 78 -10.02 -13.40 -2.36
N ALA A 79 -10.54 -12.18 -2.17
CA ALA A 79 -10.54 -11.13 -3.20
C ALA A 79 -9.12 -10.70 -3.60
N PRO A 80 -8.84 -10.36 -4.86
CA PRO A 80 -7.51 -9.93 -5.27
C PRO A 80 -7.14 -8.57 -4.68
N ILE A 81 -5.93 -8.46 -4.12
CA ILE A 81 -5.40 -7.22 -3.53
C ILE A 81 -4.90 -6.30 -4.65
N ASN A 82 -5.80 -5.76 -5.47
CA ASN A 82 -5.47 -4.88 -6.60
C ASN A 82 -6.01 -3.46 -6.43
N THR A 83 -6.54 -3.14 -5.24
CA THR A 83 -7.09 -1.82 -4.93
C THR A 83 -6.59 -1.36 -3.56
N GLU A 84 -6.56 -0.04 -3.35
CA GLU A 84 -6.14 0.56 -2.08
C GLU A 84 -7.03 0.11 -0.90
N PRO A 85 -8.37 0.01 -1.04
CA PRO A 85 -9.23 -0.51 0.04
C PRO A 85 -8.97 -1.99 0.37
N GLU A 86 -8.77 -2.85 -0.63
CA GLU A 86 -8.47 -4.26 -0.39
C GLU A 86 -7.11 -4.45 0.30
N PHE A 87 -6.13 -3.61 -0.07
CA PHE A 87 -4.84 -3.59 0.62
C PHE A 87 -4.98 -3.20 2.10
N LEU A 88 -5.76 -2.16 2.41
CA LEU A 88 -6.03 -1.77 3.79
C LEU A 88 -6.72 -2.89 4.59
N ASN A 89 -7.74 -3.53 3.99
CA ASN A 89 -8.44 -4.63 4.65
C ASN A 89 -7.48 -5.78 5.00
N TRP A 90 -6.62 -6.17 4.06
CA TRP A 90 -5.58 -7.16 4.32
C TRP A 90 -4.61 -6.69 5.41
N LEU A 91 -4.16 -5.44 5.37
CA LEU A 91 -3.20 -4.90 6.34
C LEU A 91 -3.79 -4.91 7.76
N GLN A 92 -5.07 -4.56 7.91
CA GLN A 92 -5.81 -4.62 9.17
C GLN A 92 -5.91 -6.04 9.70
N GLY A 93 -6.29 -7.01 8.85
CA GLY A 93 -6.35 -8.42 9.23
C GLY A 93 -4.97 -8.95 9.66
N LYS A 94 -3.95 -8.70 8.84
CA LYS A 94 -2.58 -9.16 9.09
C LYS A 94 -2.00 -8.56 10.36
N TYR A 95 -2.25 -7.27 10.61
CA TYR A 95 -1.79 -6.58 11.80
C TYR A 95 -2.40 -7.18 13.07
N ARG A 96 -3.70 -7.50 13.05
CA ARG A 96 -4.35 -8.19 14.17
C ARG A 96 -3.70 -9.53 14.47
N ASP A 97 -3.44 -10.35 13.44
CA ASP A 97 -2.78 -11.65 13.64
C ASP A 97 -1.35 -11.52 14.21
N VAL A 98 -0.59 -10.52 13.73
CA VAL A 98 0.78 -10.29 14.20
C VAL A 98 0.82 -9.74 15.62
N MET A 99 -0.12 -8.86 15.99
CA MET A 99 -0.14 -8.17 17.29
C MET A 99 -0.80 -8.97 18.40
N ILE A 100 -1.84 -9.75 18.08
CA ILE A 100 -2.51 -10.62 19.07
C ILE A 100 -1.65 -11.85 19.38
N GLY A 101 -0.74 -12.20 18.48
CA GLY A 101 0.02 -13.45 18.55
C GLY A 101 -0.91 -14.62 18.24
N THR A 102 -0.60 -15.39 17.20
CA THR A 102 -1.22 -16.70 17.03
C THR A 102 -0.82 -17.54 18.24
N ASN A 103 -1.76 -17.77 19.17
CA ASN A 103 -1.58 -18.68 20.30
C ASN A 103 -1.43 -20.12 19.79
#